data_AF-A0A1Z4NL17-F1
#
_entry.id   AF-A0A1Z4NL17-F1
#
_cell.length_a   1.000
_cell.length_b   1.000
_cell.length_c   1.000
_cell.angle_alpha   90.00
_cell.angle_beta   90.00
_cell.angle_gamma   90.00
#
_symmetry.space_group_name_H-M   'P 1'
#
loop_
_entity.id
_entity.type
_entity.pdbx_description
1 polymer ?
#
loop_
_entity_poly.entity_id
_entity_poly.type
_entity_poly.pdbx_seq_one_letter_code
_entity_poly.pdbx_strand_id
1 'polypeptide(L)'
;MNQAINRPNSELIEVEVKESFDLKVWLEKQASEYQLKYLLAHAEDGVIWGKFQNGTLKTSDSVFPQLAKLRLLTLQQCRIFGEHSEVMLWRNDDEFKARCVEDTHLDKEEYISENQILWGTQAENISDGFTLVSDGSQGLRHAVPLIDIPFDSNQKLYRPLRLCVRHYLDEDKETGLVRIYLSRLVNLTTEKELKNAA
;
A
#
# COMPACT_ATOMS: atom_id res chain seq x y z
N MET A 1 -32.33 -16.14 -4.68
CA MET A 1 -32.28 -14.71 -4.31
C MET A 1 -31.11 -14.11 -5.05
N ASN A 2 -31.35 -13.18 -6.00
CA ASN A 2 -30.27 -12.41 -6.62
C ASN A 2 -29.86 -11.32 -5.64
N GLN A 3 -28.88 -11.60 -4.79
CA GLN A 3 -28.14 -10.51 -4.15
C GLN A 3 -27.21 -9.96 -5.23
N ALA A 4 -27.44 -8.72 -5.66
CA ALA A 4 -26.47 -8.03 -6.48
C ALA A 4 -25.16 -7.97 -5.68
N ILE A 5 -24.05 -8.38 -6.28
CA ILE A 5 -22.72 -8.24 -5.66
C ILE A 5 -22.52 -6.75 -5.40
N ASN A 6 -22.49 -6.37 -4.12
CA ASN A 6 -22.24 -5.00 -3.72
C ASN A 6 -20.78 -4.69 -4.01
N ARG A 7 -20.53 -3.62 -4.75
CA ARG A 7 -19.19 -3.26 -5.22
C ARG A 7 -18.65 -2.13 -4.35
N PRO A 8 -17.32 -2.05 -4.15
CA PRO A 8 -16.72 -0.86 -3.59
C PRO A 8 -17.01 0.33 -4.51
N ASN A 9 -17.09 1.52 -3.92
CA ASN A 9 -17.13 2.76 -4.68
C ASN A 9 -15.76 2.96 -5.30
N SER A 10 -15.70 3.06 -6.63
CA SER A 10 -14.45 3.25 -7.36
C SER A 10 -14.61 4.44 -8.29
N GLU A 11 -13.90 5.51 -7.99
CA GLU A 11 -14.00 6.78 -8.71
C GLU A 11 -12.67 7.15 -9.31
N LEU A 12 -12.68 7.67 -10.54
CA LEU A 12 -11.50 8.25 -11.15
C LEU A 12 -11.25 9.62 -10.55
N ILE A 13 -10.00 9.87 -10.17
CA ILE A 13 -9.56 11.19 -9.72
C ILE A 13 -8.85 11.84 -10.91
N GLU A 14 -9.30 13.03 -11.30
CA GLU A 14 -8.61 13.82 -12.30
C GLU A 14 -7.23 14.26 -11.78
N VAL A 15 -6.18 13.98 -12.55
CA VAL A 15 -4.81 14.35 -12.21
C VAL A 15 -4.27 15.23 -13.33
N GLU A 16 -4.22 16.53 -13.06
CA GLU A 16 -3.65 17.48 -14.01
C GLU A 16 -2.20 17.80 -13.62
N VAL A 17 -1.26 17.12 -14.29
CA VAL A 17 0.17 17.35 -14.07
C VAL A 17 0.61 18.58 -14.84
N LYS A 18 0.59 19.73 -14.17
CA LYS A 18 1.14 21.01 -14.65
C LYS A 18 2.52 21.27 -14.05
N GLU A 19 3.22 22.31 -14.50
CA GLU A 19 4.51 22.73 -13.93
C GLU A 19 4.46 22.96 -12.42
N SER A 20 3.30 23.37 -11.87
CA SER A 20 3.08 23.59 -10.45
C SER A 20 2.62 22.34 -9.67
N PHE A 21 2.57 21.16 -10.30
CA PHE A 21 2.09 19.94 -9.64
C PHE A 21 3.11 19.45 -8.61
N ASP A 22 2.76 19.59 -7.33
CA ASP A 22 3.51 19.02 -6.22
C ASP A 22 2.90 17.68 -5.81
N LEU A 23 3.61 16.60 -6.15
CA LEU A 23 3.19 15.23 -5.85
C LEU A 23 2.96 15.02 -4.35
N LYS A 24 3.81 15.57 -3.49
CA LYS A 24 3.70 15.37 -2.05
C LYS A 24 2.46 16.06 -1.51
N VAL A 25 2.23 17.32 -1.88
CA VAL A 25 1.03 18.08 -1.47
C VAL A 25 -0.24 17.41 -1.96
N TRP A 26 -0.24 16.91 -3.21
CA TRP A 26 -1.37 16.17 -3.76
C TRP A 26 -1.66 14.91 -2.92
N LEU A 27 -0.63 14.10 -2.62
CA LEU A 27 -0.78 12.89 -1.80
C LEU A 27 -1.25 13.18 -0.38
N GLU A 28 -0.74 14.23 0.26
CA GLU A 28 -1.16 14.67 1.60
C GLU A 28 -2.63 15.11 1.63
N LYS A 29 -3.09 15.80 0.59
CA LYS A 29 -4.51 16.14 0.42
C LYS A 29 -5.37 14.87 0.34
N GLN A 30 -5.03 13.95 -0.56
CA GLN A 30 -5.78 12.69 -0.73
C GLN A 30 -5.77 11.87 0.57
N ALA A 31 -4.63 11.78 1.25
CA ALA A 31 -4.52 11.06 2.51
C ALA A 31 -5.36 11.67 3.63
N SER A 32 -5.46 12.99 3.68
CA SER A 32 -6.31 13.68 4.65
C SER A 32 -7.80 13.48 4.35
N GLU A 33 -8.18 13.57 3.09
CA GLU A 33 -9.56 13.38 2.61
C GLU A 33 -10.08 11.97 2.88
N TYR A 34 -9.28 10.95 2.56
CA TYR A 34 -9.68 9.54 2.69
C TYR A 34 -9.10 8.83 3.92
N GLN A 35 -8.51 9.56 4.87
CA GLN A 35 -7.93 9.03 6.11
C GLN A 35 -6.88 7.91 5.89
N LEU A 36 -6.01 8.11 4.89
CA LEU A 36 -5.01 7.12 4.48
C LEU A 36 -3.79 7.18 5.39
N LYS A 37 -3.22 6.00 5.69
CA LYS A 37 -2.19 5.84 6.72
C LYS A 37 -0.81 5.59 6.15
N TYR A 38 -0.74 4.80 5.09
CA TYR A 38 0.51 4.35 4.50
C TYR A 38 0.62 4.73 3.04
N LEU A 39 1.86 4.81 2.57
CA LEU A 39 2.22 4.95 1.17
C LEU A 39 3.11 3.78 0.76
N LEU A 40 2.82 3.17 -0.38
CA LEU A 40 3.69 2.24 -1.08
C LEU A 40 3.79 2.68 -2.55
N ALA A 41 4.99 3.10 -2.96
CA ALA A 41 5.26 3.48 -4.33
C ALA A 41 6.36 2.60 -4.95
N HIS A 42 6.21 2.37 -6.25
CA HIS A 42 7.21 1.76 -7.11
C HIS A 42 7.72 2.83 -8.06
N ALA A 43 9.03 3.07 -8.00
CA ALA A 43 9.76 3.92 -8.92
C ALA A 43 10.78 3.07 -9.68
N GLU A 44 11.33 3.62 -10.75
CA GLU A 44 12.39 2.99 -11.55
C GLU A 44 13.62 2.59 -10.72
N ASP A 45 13.89 3.32 -9.64
CA ASP A 45 15.04 3.13 -8.76
C ASP A 45 14.72 2.42 -7.44
N GLY A 46 13.48 1.96 -7.23
CA GLY A 46 13.14 1.08 -6.11
C GLY A 46 11.75 1.26 -5.51
N VAL A 47 11.55 0.60 -4.37
CA VAL A 47 10.34 0.68 -3.56
C VAL A 47 10.47 1.80 -2.54
N ILE A 48 9.42 2.60 -2.42
CA ILE A 48 9.35 3.74 -1.52
C ILE A 48 8.18 3.50 -0.58
N TRP A 49 8.46 3.54 0.72
CA TRP A 49 7.40 3.53 1.72
C TRP A 49 7.21 4.93 2.30
N GLY A 50 6.01 5.19 2.79
CA GLY A 50 5.73 6.37 3.57
C GLY A 50 4.64 6.13 4.60
N LYS A 51 4.55 7.07 5.53
CA LYS A 51 3.51 7.13 6.54
C LYS A 51 2.98 8.54 6.61
N PHE A 52 1.66 8.66 6.68
CA PHE A 52 1.01 9.92 6.97
C PHE A 52 0.87 10.08 8.48
N GLN A 53 1.33 11.21 9.00
CA GLN A 53 1.20 11.58 10.41
C GLN A 53 0.83 13.05 10.48
N ASN A 54 -0.29 13.37 11.14
CA ASN A 54 -0.81 14.74 11.26
C ASN A 54 -0.92 15.46 9.90
N GLY A 55 -1.44 14.76 8.88
CA GLY A 55 -1.61 15.28 7.52
C GLY A 55 -0.30 15.44 6.72
N THR A 56 0.86 15.14 7.30
CA THR A 56 2.16 15.23 6.63
C THR A 56 2.67 13.86 6.21
N LEU A 57 3.17 13.76 4.99
CA LEU A 57 3.84 12.57 4.47
C LEU A 57 5.31 12.57 4.89
N LYS A 58 5.70 11.51 5.59
CA LYS A 58 7.10 11.13 5.83
C LYS A 58 7.44 9.91 4.98
N THR A 59 8.47 10.02 4.14
CA THR A 59 8.93 8.94 3.24
C THR A 59 10.18 8.27 3.80
N SER A 60 10.41 7.02 3.39
CA SER A 60 11.55 6.21 3.83
C SER A 60 12.90 6.86 3.54
N ASP A 61 13.05 7.62 2.44
CA ASP A 61 14.31 8.30 2.10
C ASP A 61 14.64 9.47 3.02
N SER A 62 13.61 10.12 3.59
CA SER A 62 13.82 11.19 4.57
C SER A 62 14.43 10.68 5.89
N VAL A 63 14.30 9.37 6.16
CA VAL A 63 14.87 8.69 7.33
C VAL A 63 16.16 7.94 6.97
N PHE A 64 16.18 7.29 5.82
CA PHE A 64 17.30 6.51 5.30
C PHE A 64 17.68 7.03 3.90
N PRO A 65 18.56 8.05 3.80
CA PRO A 65 18.85 8.77 2.55
C PRO A 65 19.37 7.94 1.39
N GLN A 66 19.82 6.71 1.65
CA GLN A 66 20.26 5.75 0.64
C GLN A 66 19.11 5.08 -0.14
N LEU A 67 17.86 5.24 0.30
CA LEU A 67 16.70 4.64 -0.35
C LEU A 67 16.15 5.52 -1.50
N ALA A 68 15.35 4.91 -2.37
CA ALA A 68 14.70 5.60 -3.48
C ALA A 68 13.84 6.77 -2.99
N LYS A 69 13.83 7.87 -3.75
CA LYS A 69 13.11 9.10 -3.40
C LYS A 69 11.80 9.18 -4.14
N LEU A 70 10.76 9.70 -3.50
CA LEU A 70 9.48 9.97 -4.13
C LEU A 70 9.60 11.16 -5.10
N ARG A 71 9.61 10.85 -6.40
CA ARG A 71 9.73 11.84 -7.48
C ARG A 71 8.78 11.47 -8.61
N LEU A 72 8.06 12.44 -9.14
CA LEU A 72 7.12 12.22 -10.24
C LEU A 72 7.80 11.61 -11.48
N LEU A 73 9.02 12.07 -11.80
CA LEU A 73 9.78 11.64 -12.98
C LEU A 73 9.99 10.13 -13.07
N THR A 74 10.33 9.49 -11.95
CA THR A 74 10.67 8.06 -11.88
C THR A 74 9.49 7.20 -11.39
N LEU A 75 8.35 7.83 -11.05
CA LEU A 75 7.22 7.15 -10.45
C LEU A 75 6.47 6.32 -11.49
N GLN A 76 6.30 5.03 -11.21
CA GLN A 76 5.50 4.12 -12.01
C GLN A 76 4.10 3.95 -11.40
N GLN A 77 4.06 3.79 -10.07
CA GLN A 77 2.82 3.62 -9.31
C GLN A 77 3.00 4.08 -7.87
N CYS A 78 2.00 4.76 -7.31
CA CYS A 78 1.92 5.12 -5.89
C CYS A 78 0.55 4.72 -5.35
N ARG A 79 0.52 3.91 -4.29
CA ARG A 79 -0.70 3.55 -3.57
C ARG A 79 -0.62 4.13 -2.18
N ILE A 80 -1.60 4.95 -1.84
CA ILE A 80 -1.80 5.44 -0.48
C ILE A 80 -3.08 4.80 0.05
N PHE A 81 -3.00 4.19 1.22
CA PHE A 81 -4.03 3.25 1.65
C PHE A 81 -4.28 3.30 3.16
N GLY A 82 -5.49 2.91 3.52
CA GLY A 82 -5.97 2.78 4.88
C GLY A 82 -7.04 1.70 4.99
N GLU A 83 -7.61 1.59 6.18
CA GLU A 83 -8.54 0.51 6.53
C GLU A 83 -9.75 0.45 5.60
N HIS A 84 -10.23 1.61 5.13
CA HIS A 84 -11.49 1.74 4.40
C HIS A 84 -11.34 2.22 2.96
N SER A 85 -10.14 2.62 2.57
CA SER A 85 -9.92 3.37 1.34
C SER A 85 -8.52 3.17 0.78
N GLU A 86 -8.39 3.35 -0.52
CA GLU A 86 -7.11 3.45 -1.23
C GLU A 86 -7.22 4.49 -2.33
N VAL A 87 -6.22 5.36 -2.44
CA VAL A 87 -5.97 6.11 -3.67
C VAL A 87 -4.74 5.52 -4.36
N MET A 88 -4.92 5.12 -5.61
CA MET A 88 -3.86 4.64 -6.48
C MET A 88 -3.62 5.66 -7.59
N LEU A 89 -2.39 6.16 -7.67
CA LEU A 89 -1.85 6.97 -8.76
C LEU A 89 -0.93 6.07 -9.58
N TRP A 90 -1.06 6.06 -10.90
CA TRP A 90 -0.20 5.28 -11.78
C TRP A 90 0.08 6.01 -13.08
N ARG A 91 1.23 5.68 -13.66
CA ARG A 91 1.62 6.17 -14.97
C ARG A 91 0.93 5.35 -16.06
N ASN A 92 0.35 6.04 -17.02
CA ASN A 92 -0.26 5.47 -18.22
C ASN A 92 0.32 6.22 -19.43
N ASP A 93 1.32 5.61 -20.07
CA ASP A 93 2.17 6.25 -21.07
C ASP A 93 2.84 7.52 -20.50
N ASP A 94 2.56 8.69 -21.07
CA ASP A 94 3.12 9.97 -20.63
C ASP A 94 2.22 10.69 -19.60
N GLU A 95 1.06 10.12 -19.27
CA GLU A 95 0.08 10.73 -18.37
C GLU A 95 -0.01 10.00 -17.04
N PHE A 96 -0.50 10.69 -16.01
CA PHE A 96 -0.86 10.08 -14.74
C PHE A 96 -2.37 9.92 -14.63
N LYS A 97 -2.80 8.75 -14.16
CA LYS A 97 -4.19 8.47 -13.80
C LYS A 97 -4.26 8.18 -12.32
N ALA A 98 -5.37 8.55 -11.70
CA ALA A 98 -5.64 8.17 -10.33
C ALA A 98 -7.06 7.63 -10.15
N ARG A 99 -7.24 6.83 -9.11
CA ARG A 99 -8.53 6.33 -8.69
C ARG A 99 -8.59 6.24 -7.17
N CYS A 100 -9.75 6.51 -6.61
CA CYS A 100 -10.09 6.17 -5.24
C CYS A 100 -10.93 4.89 -5.23
N VAL A 101 -10.69 4.02 -4.26
CA VAL A 101 -11.54 2.88 -3.94
C VAL A 101 -11.92 2.97 -2.47
N GLU A 102 -13.22 3.01 -2.18
CA GLU A 102 -13.79 3.01 -0.83
C GLU A 102 -14.75 1.84 -0.64
N ASP A 103 -14.69 1.20 0.53
CA ASP A 103 -15.51 0.01 0.83
C ASP A 103 -16.11 0.01 2.23
N THR A 104 -16.33 1.19 2.82
CA THR A 104 -16.95 1.35 4.15
C THR A 104 -18.33 0.73 4.26
N HIS A 105 -19.07 0.64 3.16
CA HIS A 105 -20.43 0.10 3.09
C HIS A 105 -20.49 -1.41 2.82
N LEU A 106 -19.34 -2.07 2.61
CA LEU A 106 -19.30 -3.51 2.34
C LEU A 106 -19.13 -4.34 3.61
N ASP A 107 -19.83 -5.45 3.66
CA ASP A 107 -19.66 -6.47 4.70
C ASP A 107 -18.44 -7.38 4.41
N LYS A 108 -17.95 -8.08 5.43
CA LYS A 108 -16.75 -8.94 5.33
C LYS A 108 -16.92 -10.09 4.33
N GLU A 109 -18.15 -10.52 4.11
CA GLU A 109 -18.53 -11.59 3.18
C GLU A 109 -18.47 -11.15 1.71
N GLU A 110 -18.37 -9.84 1.43
CA GLU A 110 -18.42 -9.28 0.09
C GLU A 110 -17.03 -9.13 -0.56
N TYR A 111 -15.97 -9.44 0.18
CA TYR A 111 -14.60 -9.41 -0.31
C TYR A 111 -13.75 -10.55 0.28
N ILE A 112 -12.69 -10.92 -0.45
CA ILE A 112 -11.67 -11.85 0.06
C ILE A 112 -10.52 -11.02 0.64
N SER A 113 -10.11 -11.33 1.86
CA SER A 113 -8.91 -10.74 2.47
C SER A 113 -7.70 -11.64 2.25
N GLU A 114 -6.60 -11.08 1.77
CA GLU A 114 -5.31 -11.76 1.60
C GLU A 114 -4.22 -11.03 2.39
N ASN A 115 -3.32 -11.78 3.03
CA ASN A 115 -2.16 -11.22 3.73
C ASN A 115 -0.88 -11.63 3.01
N GLN A 116 -0.39 -10.75 2.12
CA GLN A 116 0.80 -10.99 1.31
C GLN A 116 2.06 -10.88 2.17
N ILE A 117 2.99 -11.81 1.97
CA ILE A 117 4.30 -11.78 2.64
C ILE A 117 5.18 -10.74 1.96
N LEU A 118 5.72 -9.80 2.75
CA LEU A 118 6.76 -8.89 2.27
C LEU A 118 8.15 -9.48 2.52
N TRP A 119 9.08 -9.13 1.63
CA TRP A 119 10.51 -9.42 1.81
C TRP A 119 11.03 -8.75 3.08
N GLY A 120 11.98 -9.40 3.74
CA GLY A 120 12.55 -8.96 5.00
C GLY A 120 12.63 -10.06 6.03
N THR A 121 13.86 -10.44 6.40
CA THR A 121 14.15 -11.48 7.40
C THR A 121 14.84 -10.91 8.64
N GLN A 122 15.36 -9.68 8.57
CA GLN A 122 15.99 -9.00 9.69
C GLN A 122 15.81 -7.48 9.65
N ALA A 123 15.83 -6.86 10.83
CA ALA A 123 16.00 -5.42 10.98
C ALA A 123 17.49 -5.05 10.97
N GLU A 124 17.86 -4.03 10.20
CA GLU A 124 19.21 -3.45 10.22
C GLU A 124 19.28 -2.22 11.12
N ASN A 125 18.23 -1.39 11.11
CA ASN A 125 18.17 -0.16 11.92
C ASN A 125 16.71 0.27 12.12
N ILE A 126 16.43 0.98 13.20
CA ILE A 126 15.13 1.59 13.50
C ILE A 126 15.35 3.07 13.76
N SER A 127 14.62 3.91 13.05
CA SER A 127 14.70 5.35 13.23
C SER A 127 13.37 5.99 12.84
N ASP A 128 12.93 6.99 13.60
CA ASP A 128 11.90 7.92 13.16
C ASP A 128 10.56 7.29 12.73
N GLY A 129 10.20 6.16 13.32
CA GLY A 129 8.97 5.42 13.02
C GLY A 129 9.09 4.41 11.87
N PHE A 130 10.31 4.19 11.36
CA PHE A 130 10.61 3.24 10.29
C PHE A 130 11.64 2.21 10.75
N THR A 131 11.52 1.00 10.24
CA THR A 131 12.55 -0.04 10.34
C THR A 131 13.16 -0.27 8.96
N LEU A 132 14.47 -0.08 8.85
CA LEU A 132 15.26 -0.54 7.71
C LEU A 132 15.40 -2.06 7.81
N VAL A 133 14.88 -2.76 6.81
CA VAL A 133 14.78 -4.21 6.76
C VAL A 133 15.61 -4.71 5.59
N SER A 134 16.28 -5.85 5.79
CA SER A 134 16.94 -6.58 4.70
C SER A 134 16.47 -8.03 4.60
N ASP A 135 16.55 -8.59 3.39
CA ASP A 135 16.20 -9.99 3.13
C ASP A 135 17.43 -10.85 2.80
N GLY A 136 17.58 -11.93 3.58
CA GLY A 136 18.62 -12.93 3.40
C GLY A 136 20.03 -12.36 3.38
N SER A 137 20.93 -13.05 2.66
CA SER A 137 22.32 -12.62 2.44
C SER A 137 22.52 -11.75 1.19
N GLN A 138 21.48 -11.62 0.35
CA GLN A 138 21.54 -10.88 -0.92
C GLN A 138 21.34 -9.36 -0.72
N GLY A 139 20.93 -8.92 0.47
CA GLY A 139 20.96 -7.51 0.86
C GLY A 139 19.91 -6.63 0.17
N LEU A 140 18.82 -7.21 -0.34
CA LEU A 140 17.65 -6.43 -0.74
C LEU A 140 17.15 -5.64 0.48
N ARG A 141 17.02 -4.32 0.33
CA ARG A 141 16.69 -3.39 1.43
C ARG A 141 15.48 -2.55 1.10
N HIS A 142 14.67 -2.31 2.12
CA HIS A 142 13.62 -1.30 2.12
C HIS A 142 13.37 -0.84 3.57
N ALA A 143 12.74 0.32 3.77
CA ALA A 143 12.38 0.75 5.12
C ALA A 143 10.88 0.87 5.27
N VAL A 144 10.29 0.02 6.11
CA VAL A 144 8.85 -0.04 6.35
C VAL A 144 8.44 0.84 7.54
N PRO A 145 7.26 1.49 7.51
CA PRO A 145 6.80 2.40 8.57
C PRO A 145 6.22 1.68 9.81
N LEU A 146 6.95 0.67 10.32
CA LEU A 146 6.66 -0.12 11.53
C LEU A 146 7.93 -0.18 12.40
N ILE A 147 7.78 -0.28 13.73
CA ILE A 147 8.91 -0.23 14.68
C ILE A 147 9.05 -1.45 15.61
N ASP A 148 8.08 -2.36 15.66
CA ASP A 148 8.09 -3.53 16.56
C ASP A 148 7.91 -4.85 15.78
N ILE A 149 8.72 -5.04 14.74
CA ILE A 149 8.62 -6.20 13.87
C ILE A 149 9.29 -7.41 14.53
N PRO A 150 8.56 -8.53 14.76
CA PRO A 150 9.07 -9.67 15.50
C PRO A 150 9.95 -10.58 14.64
N PHE A 151 11.11 -10.11 14.18
CA PHE A 151 12.06 -10.97 13.48
C PHE A 151 12.58 -12.09 14.40
N ASP A 152 12.83 -13.27 13.83
CA ASP A 152 13.38 -14.42 14.55
C ASP A 152 14.79 -14.72 14.05
N SER A 153 15.80 -14.43 14.90
CA SER A 153 17.21 -14.68 14.58
C SER A 153 17.54 -16.17 14.39
N ASN A 154 16.72 -17.08 14.93
CA ASN A 154 16.89 -18.52 14.79
C ASN A 154 16.23 -19.07 13.52
N GLN A 155 15.32 -18.32 12.89
CA GLN A 155 14.63 -18.70 11.67
C GLN A 155 14.99 -17.77 10.52
N LYS A 156 16.10 -18.07 9.84
CA LYS A 156 16.64 -17.26 8.72
C LYS A 156 15.66 -17.01 7.56
N LEU A 157 14.59 -17.78 7.45
CA LEU A 157 13.57 -17.66 6.39
C LEU A 157 12.25 -17.09 6.91
N TYR A 158 12.15 -16.77 8.20
CA TYR A 158 10.95 -16.21 8.78
C TYR A 158 10.75 -14.77 8.30
N ARG A 159 9.60 -14.52 7.69
CA ARG A 159 9.20 -13.21 7.18
C ARG A 159 7.97 -12.76 7.94
N PRO A 160 8.09 -11.84 8.91
CA PRO A 160 6.97 -11.41 9.74
C PRO A 160 6.07 -10.38 9.05
N LEU A 161 6.58 -9.62 8.09
CA LEU A 161 5.84 -8.51 7.49
C LEU A 161 4.67 -8.98 6.60
N ARG A 162 3.54 -8.31 6.72
CA ARG A 162 2.32 -8.62 5.97
C ARG A 162 1.73 -7.35 5.35
N LEU A 163 1.42 -7.43 4.07
CA LEU A 163 0.63 -6.45 3.35
C LEU A 163 -0.80 -6.99 3.18
N CYS A 164 -1.76 -6.34 3.82
CA CYS A 164 -3.16 -6.74 3.77
C CYS A 164 -3.80 -6.19 2.50
N VAL A 165 -4.48 -7.07 1.76
CA VAL A 165 -5.16 -6.79 0.50
C VAL A 165 -6.61 -7.24 0.62
N ARG A 166 -7.53 -6.47 0.05
CA ARG A 166 -8.92 -6.90 -0.19
C ARG A 166 -9.13 -7.10 -1.68
N HIS A 167 -9.77 -8.20 -2.04
CA HIS A 167 -10.13 -8.56 -3.40
C HIS A 167 -11.65 -8.56 -3.55
N TYR A 168 -12.14 -7.84 -4.55
CA TYR A 168 -13.56 -7.74 -4.87
C TYR A 168 -13.87 -8.59 -6.08
N LEU A 169 -15.00 -9.29 -5.99
CA LEU A 169 -15.41 -10.28 -6.96
C LEU A 169 -16.40 -9.69 -7.95
N ASP A 170 -16.33 -10.16 -9.18
CA ASP A 170 -17.34 -9.92 -10.20
C ASP A 170 -17.74 -11.27 -10.78
N GLU A 171 -19.03 -11.43 -11.06
CA GLU A 171 -19.59 -12.63 -11.68
C GLU A 171 -20.10 -12.28 -13.07
N ASP A 172 -19.57 -12.99 -14.06
CA ASP A 172 -20.09 -12.95 -15.41
C ASP A 172 -21.46 -13.64 -15.45
N LYS A 173 -22.52 -12.87 -15.70
CA LYS A 173 -23.91 -13.37 -15.63
C LYS A 173 -24.28 -14.40 -16.70
N GLU A 174 -23.53 -14.46 -17.80
CA GLU A 174 -23.80 -15.38 -18.90
C GLU A 174 -23.16 -16.75 -18.65
N THR A 175 -21.94 -16.75 -18.12
CA THR A 175 -21.11 -17.95 -17.93
C THR A 175 -21.09 -18.46 -16.48
N GLY A 176 -21.46 -17.62 -15.51
CA GLY A 176 -21.32 -17.89 -14.07
C GLY A 176 -19.88 -17.83 -13.57
N LEU A 177 -18.94 -17.32 -14.37
CA LEU A 177 -17.54 -17.22 -13.98
C LEU A 177 -17.34 -16.09 -12.96
N VAL A 178 -16.79 -16.45 -11.80
CA VAL A 178 -16.38 -15.48 -10.77
C VAL A 178 -14.90 -15.16 -10.90
N ARG A 179 -14.55 -13.87 -10.89
CA ARG A 179 -13.17 -13.38 -10.94
C ARG A 179 -12.93 -12.26 -9.94
N ILE A 180 -11.67 -12.11 -9.52
CA ILE A 180 -11.23 -10.88 -8.85
C ILE A 180 -11.11 -9.79 -9.92
N TYR A 181 -11.98 -8.79 -9.88
CA TYR A 181 -11.94 -7.68 -10.85
C TYR A 181 -11.16 -6.47 -10.30
N LEU A 182 -11.01 -6.39 -8.97
CA LEU A 182 -10.39 -5.27 -8.28
C LEU A 182 -9.71 -5.75 -7.01
N SER A 183 -8.58 -5.11 -6.67
CA SER A 183 -7.96 -5.28 -5.35
C SER A 183 -7.40 -3.96 -4.84
N ARG A 184 -7.49 -3.75 -3.52
CA ARG A 184 -6.91 -2.59 -2.84
C ARG A 184 -6.01 -3.00 -1.67
N LEU A 185 -5.00 -2.21 -1.35
CA LEU A 185 -4.27 -2.32 -0.09
C LEU A 185 -5.13 -1.79 1.04
N VAL A 186 -4.94 -2.38 2.21
CA VAL A 186 -5.72 -2.08 3.42
C VAL A 186 -4.80 -1.67 4.56
N ASN A 187 -3.75 -2.45 4.78
CA ASN A 187 -2.90 -2.27 5.96
C ASN A 187 -1.50 -2.83 5.73
N LEU A 188 -0.54 -2.30 6.47
CA LEU A 188 0.79 -2.86 6.63
C LEU A 188 0.93 -3.26 8.10
N THR A 189 1.24 -4.54 8.34
CA THR A 189 1.21 -5.15 9.67
C THR A 189 2.22 -6.30 9.77
N THR A 190 2.18 -7.05 10.87
CA THR A 190 2.97 -8.24 11.08
C THR A 190 2.09 -9.47 11.25
N GLU A 191 2.62 -10.66 10.98
CA GLU A 191 1.91 -11.93 11.23
C GLU A 191 1.48 -12.07 12.70
N LYS A 192 2.29 -11.58 13.64
CA LYS A 192 1.95 -11.57 15.07
C LYS A 192 0.72 -10.72 15.36
N GLU A 193 0.65 -9.51 14.79
CA GLU A 193 -0.52 -8.64 14.95
C GLU A 193 -1.78 -9.26 14.36
N LEU A 194 -1.68 -9.91 13.19
CA LEU A 194 -2.81 -10.63 12.59
C LEU A 194 -3.32 -11.77 13.48
N LYS A 195 -2.42 -12.56 14.09
CA LYS A 195 -2.79 -13.65 15.01
C LYS A 195 -3.47 -13.16 16.29
N ASN A 196 -3.18 -11.94 16.72
CA ASN A 196 -3.80 -11.34 17.91
C ASN A 196 -5.17 -10.71 17.62
N ALA A 197 -5.46 -10.40 16.35
CA ALA A 197 -6.71 -9.76 15.92
C ALA A 197 -7.77 -10.76 15.42
N ALA A 198 -7.39 -12.03 15.23
CA ALA A 198 -8.27 -13.14 14.84
C ALA A 198 -8.85 -13.85 16.08
#